data_AF-A0A4V6YUF5-F1
#
_entry.id   AF-A0A4V6YUF5-F1
#
_cell.length_a   1.000
_cell.length_b   1.000
_cell.length_c   1.000
_cell.angle_alpha   90.00
_cell.angle_beta   90.00
_cell.angle_gamma   90.00
#
_symmetry.space_group_name_H-M   'P 1'
#
loop_
_entity.id
_entity.type
_entity.pdbx_description
1 polymer ?
#
loop_
_entity_poly.entity_id
_entity_poly.type
_entity_poly.pdbx_seq_one_letter_code
_entity_poly.pdbx_strand_id
1 'polypeptide(L)'
;MRYDDSKIWLFSFADLAFLLLIAFTQASTIGRNPVHIGEMTIPKVVDAQTISSLDQPRVSYQIRVLKPTIPETTPFQLVTVVDGVLHADERTLNAQDLSDRLTQMLREGKNRPMLVPDQFSLSKDTLMAMSLIEKIYDDHGKRVTVRKISGMP
;
A
#
# COMPACT_ATOMS: atom_id res chain seq x y z
N MET A 1 -62.99 19.26 -10.08
CA MET A 1 -62.04 18.73 -11.09
C MET A 1 -60.67 19.34 -10.83
N ARG A 2 -59.83 18.71 -10.01
CA ARG A 2 -58.47 19.24 -9.69
C ARG A 2 -57.48 18.15 -9.23
N TYR A 3 -57.90 16.89 -9.26
CA TYR A 3 -57.14 15.74 -8.73
C TYR A 3 -56.45 14.94 -9.85
N ASP A 4 -56.97 15.01 -11.08
CA ASP A 4 -56.38 14.33 -12.24
C ASP A 4 -55.16 15.07 -12.80
N ASP A 5 -55.15 16.41 -12.76
CA ASP A 5 -53.98 17.22 -13.16
C ASP A 5 -52.74 16.90 -12.30
N SER A 6 -52.93 16.65 -11.01
CA SER A 6 -51.84 16.30 -10.09
C SER A 6 -51.24 14.91 -10.39
N LYS A 7 -52.07 13.97 -10.85
CA LYS A 7 -51.62 12.62 -11.24
C LYS A 7 -50.84 12.65 -12.55
N ILE A 8 -51.28 13.45 -13.51
CA ILE A 8 -50.59 13.64 -14.79
C ILE A 8 -49.21 14.27 -14.55
N TRP A 9 -49.13 15.28 -13.69
CA TRP A 9 -47.85 15.91 -13.32
C TRP A 9 -46.89 14.95 -12.63
N LEU A 10 -47.39 14.12 -11.69
CA LEU A 10 -46.58 13.12 -11.02
C LEU A 10 -46.07 12.04 -12.00
N PHE A 11 -46.90 11.63 -12.97
CA PHE A 11 -46.52 10.65 -13.98
C PHE A 11 -45.42 11.18 -14.90
N SER A 12 -45.54 12.41 -15.39
CA SER A 12 -44.51 13.05 -16.22
C SER A 12 -43.21 13.32 -15.45
N PHE A 13 -43.30 13.68 -14.17
CA PHE A 13 -42.12 13.87 -13.32
C PHE A 13 -41.38 12.56 -13.09
N ALA A 14 -42.11 11.49 -12.76
CA ALA A 14 -41.51 10.17 -12.55
C ALA A 14 -40.81 9.67 -13.82
N ASP A 15 -41.46 9.81 -14.97
CA ASP A 15 -40.89 9.44 -16.27
C ASP A 15 -39.60 10.22 -16.58
N LEU A 16 -39.61 11.53 -16.37
CA LEU A 16 -38.42 12.37 -16.55
C LEU A 16 -37.29 11.99 -15.57
N ALA A 17 -37.61 11.68 -14.31
CA ALA A 17 -36.63 11.24 -13.32
C ALA A 17 -36.02 9.87 -13.69
N PHE A 18 -36.83 8.94 -14.20
CA PHE A 18 -36.34 7.65 -14.69
C PHE A 18 -35.47 7.80 -15.94
N LEU A 19 -35.87 8.64 -16.89
CA LEU A 19 -35.05 8.95 -18.08
C LEU A 19 -33.70 9.58 -17.68
N LEU A 20 -33.68 10.48 -16.69
CA LEU A 20 -32.45 11.06 -16.14
C LEU A 20 -31.56 10.02 -15.46
N LEU A 21 -32.14 9.11 -14.67
CA LEU A 21 -31.40 8.04 -14.01
C LEU A 21 -30.76 7.09 -15.03
N ILE A 22 -31.52 6.69 -16.06
CA ILE A 22 -31.02 5.84 -17.15
C ILE A 22 -29.88 6.56 -17.90
N ALA A 23 -30.04 7.84 -18.23
CA ALA A 23 -29.00 8.61 -18.90
C ALA A 23 -27.71 8.70 -18.05
N PHE A 24 -27.83 8.95 -16.73
CA PHE A 24 -26.68 9.06 -15.83
C PHE A 24 -25.95 7.73 -15.64
N THR A 25 -26.68 6.62 -15.53
CA THR A 25 -26.07 5.29 -15.43
C THR A 25 -25.30 4.91 -16.70
N GLN A 26 -25.81 5.26 -17.89
CA GLN A 26 -25.09 5.04 -19.15
C GLN A 26 -23.83 5.93 -19.25
N ALA A 27 -23.94 7.21 -18.92
CA ALA A 27 -22.81 8.15 -18.93
C ALA A 27 -21.70 7.76 -17.93
N SER A 28 -22.04 7.13 -16.80
CA SER A 28 -21.04 6.66 -15.82
C SER A 28 -20.18 5.48 -16.33
N THR A 29 -20.63 4.78 -17.38
CA THR A 29 -19.88 3.68 -18.00
C THR A 29 -19.00 4.13 -19.17
N ILE A 30 -19.31 5.28 -19.78
CA ILE A 30 -18.56 5.82 -20.93
C ILE A 30 -17.29 6.49 -20.41
N GLY A 31 -16.16 5.79 -20.53
CA GLY A 31 -14.83 6.30 -20.17
C GLY A 31 -14.10 5.50 -19.10
N ARG A 32 -14.73 4.46 -18.51
CA ARG A 32 -13.95 3.47 -17.77
C ARG A 32 -13.33 2.52 -18.79
N ASN A 33 -12.00 2.53 -18.88
CA ASN A 33 -11.22 1.54 -19.63
C ASN A 33 -11.81 0.15 -19.37
N PRO A 34 -11.99 -0.70 -20.41
CA PRO A 34 -12.43 -2.07 -20.19
C PRO A 34 -11.45 -2.69 -19.19
N VAL A 35 -11.94 -3.03 -18.01
CA VAL A 35 -11.13 -3.83 -17.08
C VAL A 35 -11.07 -5.20 -17.73
N HIS A 36 -9.92 -5.56 -18.27
CA HIS A 36 -9.63 -6.89 -18.83
C HIS A 36 -9.64 -7.92 -17.68
N ILE A 37 -10.83 -8.26 -17.17
CA ILE A 37 -11.04 -9.30 -16.17
C ILE A 37 -11.30 -10.59 -16.95
N GLY A 38 -10.23 -11.33 -17.25
CA GLY A 38 -10.34 -12.61 -17.94
C GLY A 38 -9.07 -13.08 -18.65
N GLU A 39 -8.10 -12.20 -18.88
CA GLU A 39 -6.83 -12.61 -19.46
C GLU A 39 -5.94 -13.20 -18.37
N MET A 40 -5.89 -14.53 -18.31
CA MET A 40 -4.81 -15.25 -17.63
C MET A 40 -3.53 -15.01 -18.46
N THR A 41 -2.77 -13.97 -18.10
CA THR A 41 -1.46 -13.71 -18.70
C THR A 41 -0.51 -14.84 -18.33
N ILE A 42 -0.34 -15.80 -19.24
CA ILE A 42 0.66 -16.85 -19.09
C ILE A 42 2.03 -16.15 -19.07
N PRO A 43 2.81 -16.26 -17.98
CA PRO A 43 4.11 -15.63 -17.93
C PRO A 43 5.01 -16.27 -18.99
N LYS A 44 5.49 -15.43 -19.92
CA LYS A 44 6.45 -15.82 -20.95
C LYS A 44 7.71 -16.35 -20.27
N VAL A 45 8.12 -17.57 -20.59
CA VAL A 45 9.39 -18.16 -20.12
C VAL A 45 10.52 -17.29 -20.66
N VAL A 46 11.19 -16.57 -19.76
CA VAL A 46 12.34 -15.71 -20.08
C VAL A 46 13.55 -16.58 -20.40
N ASP A 47 14.31 -16.18 -21.42
CA ASP A 47 15.56 -16.82 -21.82
C ASP A 47 16.57 -16.87 -20.66
N ALA A 48 17.37 -17.95 -20.64
CA ALA A 48 18.27 -18.34 -19.56
C ALA A 48 19.27 -17.25 -19.12
N GLN A 49 19.53 -16.24 -19.94
CA GLN A 49 20.41 -15.12 -19.62
C GLN A 49 19.82 -14.18 -18.55
N THR A 50 18.49 -14.14 -18.40
CA THR A 50 17.80 -13.42 -17.30
C THR A 50 17.94 -14.17 -15.96
N ILE A 51 18.24 -15.47 -15.99
CA ILE A 51 18.42 -16.30 -14.79
C ILE A 51 19.73 -15.96 -14.07
N SER A 52 20.72 -15.38 -14.77
CA SER A 52 21.95 -14.88 -14.12
C SER A 52 21.68 -13.73 -13.15
N SER A 53 20.52 -13.07 -13.21
CA SER A 53 20.08 -12.08 -12.21
C SER A 53 19.33 -12.69 -11.02
N LEU A 54 18.95 -13.98 -11.07
CA LEU A 54 18.40 -14.71 -9.92
C LEU A 54 19.47 -15.13 -8.91
N ASP A 55 20.76 -15.10 -9.31
CA ASP A 55 21.90 -15.45 -8.46
C ASP A 55 22.41 -14.24 -7.65
N GLN A 56 21.79 -13.06 -7.83
CA GLN A 56 22.03 -11.93 -6.94
C GLN A 56 21.22 -12.13 -5.65
N PRO A 57 21.86 -12.00 -4.48
CA PRO A 57 21.16 -12.18 -3.22
C PRO A 57 19.98 -11.22 -3.18
N ARG A 58 18.77 -11.74 -2.93
CA ARG A 58 17.56 -10.92 -2.90
C ARG A 58 17.55 -10.13 -1.60
N VAL A 59 18.28 -9.01 -1.58
CA VAL A 59 18.33 -8.11 -0.43
C VAL A 59 17.05 -7.29 -0.37
N SER A 60 16.26 -7.51 0.68
CA SER A 60 15.10 -6.67 0.99
C SER A 60 15.25 -6.06 2.37
N TYR A 61 14.69 -4.86 2.56
CA TYR A 61 14.76 -4.14 3.82
C TYR A 61 13.39 -4.14 4.50
N GLN A 62 13.37 -4.27 5.81
CA GLN A 62 12.16 -4.24 6.62
C GLN A 62 12.35 -3.28 7.78
N ILE A 63 11.33 -2.49 8.07
CA ILE A 63 11.24 -1.71 9.31
C ILE A 63 10.26 -2.42 10.22
N ARG A 64 10.76 -2.95 11.33
CA ARG A 64 9.92 -3.52 12.38
C ARG A 64 9.49 -2.42 13.34
N VAL A 65 8.20 -2.38 13.64
CA VAL A 65 7.67 -1.54 14.72
C VAL A 65 7.44 -2.46 15.91
N LEU A 66 8.22 -2.27 16.96
CA LEU A 66 8.23 -3.10 18.15
C LEU A 66 7.11 -2.68 19.11
N LYS A 67 6.82 -3.56 20.08
CA LYS A 67 5.95 -3.22 21.21
C LYS A 67 6.56 -2.06 22.03
N PRO A 68 5.73 -1.22 22.66
CA PRO A 68 6.21 -0.19 23.58
C PRO A 68 7.10 -0.79 24.66
N THR A 69 8.33 -0.30 24.74
CA THR A 69 9.25 -0.61 25.83
C THR A 69 9.38 0.64 26.66
N ILE A 70 9.22 0.53 27.98
CA ILE A 70 9.32 1.68 28.88
C ILE A 70 10.80 1.86 29.24
N PRO A 71 11.40 3.05 29.02
CA PRO A 71 10.80 4.28 28.45
C PRO A 71 10.67 4.27 26.91
N GLU A 72 9.51 4.72 26.40
CA GLU A 72 9.12 4.74 24.97
C GLU A 72 10.03 5.64 24.13
N THR A 73 11.20 5.14 23.75
CA THR A 73 12.20 5.97 23.07
C THR A 73 12.59 5.42 21.70
N THR A 74 12.49 4.11 21.48
CA THR A 74 13.04 3.48 20.28
C THR A 74 12.15 2.34 19.74
N PRO A 75 10.98 2.66 19.16
CA PRO A 75 10.04 1.64 18.70
C PRO A 75 10.42 1.00 17.36
N PHE A 76 11.47 1.46 16.68
CA PHE A 76 11.79 1.01 15.32
C PHE A 76 13.03 0.13 15.30
N GLN A 77 13.06 -0.88 14.43
CA GLN A 77 14.24 -1.70 14.18
C GLN A 77 14.37 -1.95 12.68
N LEU A 78 15.57 -1.75 12.13
CA LEU A 78 15.85 -2.08 10.75
C LEU A 78 16.27 -3.55 10.65
N VAL A 79 15.70 -4.27 9.69
CA VAL A 79 16.03 -5.66 9.43
C VAL A 79 16.35 -5.81 7.94
N THR A 80 17.53 -6.33 7.66
CA THR A 80 17.91 -6.72 6.29
C THR A 80 17.60 -8.19 6.10
N VAL A 81 16.94 -8.51 5.00
CA VAL A 81 16.65 -9.89 4.62
C VAL A 81 17.53 -10.22 3.43
N VAL A 82 18.46 -11.15 3.61
CA VAL A 82 19.36 -11.65 2.57
C VAL A 82 19.00 -13.11 2.34
N ASP A 83 18.52 -13.44 1.14
CA ASP A 83 18.14 -14.81 0.77
C ASP A 83 17.17 -15.50 1.76
N GLY A 84 16.25 -14.72 2.33
CA GLY A 84 15.27 -15.18 3.31
C GLY A 84 15.77 -15.23 4.75
N VAL A 85 17.07 -15.02 4.99
CA VAL A 85 17.65 -14.92 6.33
C VAL A 85 17.49 -13.51 6.86
N LEU A 86 16.90 -13.40 8.06
CA LEU A 86 16.66 -12.14 8.74
C LEU A 86 17.89 -11.71 9.53
N HIS A 87 18.50 -10.60 9.14
CA HIS A 87 19.56 -9.91 9.87
C HIS A 87 18.98 -8.65 10.50
N ALA A 88 18.58 -8.76 11.76
CA ALA A 88 18.09 -7.63 12.52
C ALA A 88 19.27 -6.79 13.04
N ASP A 89 19.16 -5.47 12.91
CA ASP A 89 20.09 -4.55 13.55
C ASP A 89 19.94 -4.65 15.06
N GLU A 90 21.04 -4.72 15.81
CA GLU A 90 21.01 -4.88 17.27
C GLU A 90 20.43 -3.64 17.95
N ARG A 91 20.50 -2.49 17.27
CA ARG A 91 20.05 -1.21 17.79
C ARG A 91 18.60 -0.91 17.37
N THR A 92 17.79 -0.55 18.36
CA THR A 92 16.50 0.09 18.15
C THR A 92 16.68 1.59 17.89
N LEU A 93 15.78 2.14 17.08
CA LEU A 93 15.84 3.50 16.55
C LEU A 93 14.63 4.30 17.04
N ASN A 94 14.87 5.58 17.34
CA ASN A 94 13.81 6.56 17.50
C ASN A 94 13.36 7.10 16.11
N ALA A 95 12.37 7.98 16.08
CA ALA A 95 11.85 8.53 14.82
C ALA A 95 12.88 9.35 14.03
N GLN A 96 13.74 10.11 14.72
CA GLN A 96 14.77 10.92 14.09
C GLN A 96 15.89 10.03 13.52
N ASP A 97 16.39 9.09 14.32
CA ASP A 97 17.39 8.09 13.93
C ASP A 97 16.89 7.27 12.73
N LEU A 98 15.60 6.90 12.70
CA LEU A 98 14.98 6.20 11.58
C LEU A 98 14.97 7.07 10.32
N SER A 99 14.61 8.34 10.42
CA SER A 99 14.61 9.28 9.29
C SER A 99 16.02 9.44 8.70
N ASP A 100 17.02 9.61 9.56
CA ASP A 100 18.41 9.76 9.15
C ASP A 100 18.93 8.49 8.46
N ARG A 101 18.60 7.32 9.02
CA ARG A 101 18.94 6.02 8.46
C ARG A 101 18.28 5.78 7.10
N LEU A 102 16.99 6.12 6.95
CA LEU A 102 16.27 5.99 5.69
C LEU A 102 16.84 6.91 4.60
N THR A 103 17.21 8.13 4.98
CA THR A 103 17.86 9.09 4.06
C THR A 103 19.22 8.56 3.61
N GLN A 104 19.99 7.97 4.53
CA GLN A 104 21.25 7.31 4.18
C GLN A 104 21.03 6.13 3.22
N MET A 105 20.04 5.27 3.49
CA MET A 105 19.71 4.13 2.63
C MET A 105 19.33 4.57 1.21
N LEU A 106 18.55 5.64 1.07
CA LEU A 106 18.20 6.20 -0.23
C LEU A 106 19.45 6.67 -1.00
N ARG A 107 20.39 7.36 -0.32
CA ARG A 107 21.66 7.79 -0.95
C ARG A 107 22.54 6.62 -1.37
N GLU A 108 22.50 5.52 -0.63
CA GLU A 108 23.20 4.27 -0.95
C GLU A 108 22.51 3.48 -2.09
N GLY A 109 21.41 4.00 -2.67
CA GLY A 109 20.66 3.32 -3.72
C GLY A 109 19.91 2.08 -3.24
N LYS A 110 19.70 1.94 -1.92
CA LYS A 110 19.00 0.80 -1.34
C LYS A 110 17.51 0.89 -1.64
N ASN A 111 16.93 -0.27 -1.92
CA ASN A 111 15.50 -0.42 -2.14
C ASN A 111 14.67 0.04 -0.94
N ARG A 112 13.45 0.49 -1.25
CA ARG A 112 12.48 0.91 -0.25
C ARG A 112 12.19 -0.21 0.76
N PRO A 113 12.19 0.08 2.07
CA PRO A 113 11.87 -0.91 3.07
C PRO A 113 10.36 -1.20 3.16
N MET A 114 10.04 -2.43 3.55
CA MET A 114 8.69 -2.88 3.88
C MET A 114 8.40 -2.63 5.36
N LEU A 115 7.19 -2.16 5.69
CA LEU A 115 6.81 -1.92 7.09
C LEU A 115 6.22 -3.19 7.71
N VAL A 116 6.72 -3.56 8.88
CA VAL A 116 6.36 -4.79 9.59
C VAL A 116 5.99 -4.46 11.04
N PRO A 117 4.73 -4.09 11.30
CA PRO A 117 4.29 -3.82 12.67
C PRO A 117 4.17 -5.11 13.48
N ASP A 118 4.63 -5.05 14.73
CA ASP A 118 4.35 -6.06 15.75
C ASP A 118 2.88 -6.04 16.17
N GLN A 119 2.36 -7.17 16.63
CA GLN A 119 0.98 -7.31 17.09
C GLN A 119 0.64 -6.39 18.28
N PHE A 120 1.62 -6.00 19.08
CA PHE A 120 1.48 -5.10 20.22
C PHE A 120 2.09 -3.71 19.96
N SER A 121 2.48 -3.40 18.73
CA SER A 121 2.98 -2.08 18.37
C SER A 121 1.89 -1.01 18.43
N LEU A 122 2.27 0.23 18.72
CA LEU A 122 1.33 1.35 18.72
C LEU A 122 1.00 1.79 17.30
N SER A 123 -0.27 2.07 17.05
CA SER A 123 -0.73 2.64 15.77
C SER A 123 -0.02 3.96 15.44
N LYS A 124 0.27 4.78 16.46
CA LYS A 124 1.01 6.04 16.32
C LYS A 124 2.39 5.81 15.68
N ASP A 125 3.14 4.84 16.18
CA ASP A 125 4.50 4.56 15.70
C ASP A 125 4.47 3.96 14.29
N THR A 126 3.48 3.09 14.02
CA THR A 126 3.26 2.52 12.68
C THR A 126 2.98 3.62 11.65
N LEU A 127 2.06 4.54 11.95
CA LEU A 127 1.73 5.66 11.08
C LEU A 127 2.92 6.62 10.91
N MET A 128 3.69 6.84 11.97
CA MET A 128 4.90 7.66 11.92
C MET A 128 5.95 7.04 10.99
N ALA A 129 6.25 5.75 11.13
CA ALA A 129 7.17 5.05 10.23
C ALA A 129 6.69 5.09 8.77
N MET A 130 5.39 4.87 8.54
CA MET A 130 4.79 4.97 7.21
C MET A 130 5.00 6.37 6.60
N SER A 131 4.72 7.41 7.37
CA SER A 131 4.90 8.80 6.92
C SER A 131 6.36 9.12 6.59
N LEU A 132 7.31 8.64 7.40
CA LEU A 132 8.74 8.83 7.14
C LEU A 132 9.19 8.13 5.86
N ILE A 133 8.73 6.90 5.62
CA ILE A 133 9.06 6.15 4.40
C ILE A 133 8.50 6.87 3.17
N GLU A 134 7.23 7.28 3.18
CA GLU A 134 6.60 8.00 2.07
C GLU A 134 7.30 9.35 1.81
N LYS A 135 7.68 10.07 2.85
CA LYS A 135 8.37 11.36 2.72
C LYS A 135 9.75 11.23 2.08
N ILE A 136 10.49 10.18 2.41
CA ILE A 136 11.88 10.00 1.95
C ILE A 136 11.92 9.30 0.58
N TYR A 137 11.11 8.27 0.40
CA TYR A 137 10.95 7.57 -0.85
C TYR A 137 9.74 8.15 -1.60
N ASP A 138 9.89 9.37 -2.10
CA ASP A 138 8.90 10.05 -2.95
C ASP A 138 8.85 9.37 -4.33
N ASP A 139 8.24 8.20 -4.38
CA ASP A 139 8.02 7.44 -5.60
C ASP A 139 6.55 7.60 -5.98
N HIS A 140 6.28 8.53 -6.91
CA HIS A 140 4.96 8.97 -7.38
C HIS A 140 4.04 7.82 -7.82
N GLY A 141 3.48 7.07 -6.85
CA GLY A 141 2.52 5.98 -7.08
C GLY A 141 2.79 4.66 -6.35
N LYS A 142 3.94 4.46 -5.67
CA LYS A 142 4.20 3.22 -4.91
C LYS A 142 3.82 3.42 -3.44
N ARG A 143 2.76 2.76 -2.98
CA ARG A 143 2.31 2.77 -1.57
C ARG A 143 3.20 1.92 -0.67
N VAL A 144 3.44 2.32 0.58
CA VAL A 144 4.14 1.47 1.57
C VAL A 144 3.47 0.10 1.62
N THR A 145 4.27 -0.96 1.44
CA THR A 145 3.81 -2.33 1.66
C THR A 145 3.90 -2.65 3.14
N VAL A 146 2.78 -3.03 3.74
CA VAL A 146 2.71 -3.46 5.14
C VAL A 146 2.56 -4.97 5.18
N ARG A 147 3.40 -5.66 5.96
CA ARG A 147 3.29 -7.10 6.20
C ARG A 147 3.14 -7.36 7.69
N LYS A 148 2.04 -8.00 8.08
CA LYS A 148 1.85 -8.44 9.46
C LYS A 148 2.76 -9.65 9.73
N ILE A 149 3.47 -9.65 10.85
CA ILE A 149 4.05 -10.88 11.38
C ILE A 149 2.94 -11.71 11.98
N SER A 150 2.54 -12.79 11.30
CA SER A 150 1.74 -13.84 11.93
C SER A 150 2.62 -14.48 12.98
N GLY A 151 2.30 -14.29 14.26
CA GLY A 151 2.99 -14.97 15.34
C GLY A 151 2.96 -16.48 15.11
N MET A 152 4.13 -17.10 15.10
CA MET A 152 4.24 -18.54 15.31
C MET A 152 4.12 -18.78 16.82
N PRO A 153 3.31 -19.77 17.26
CA PRO A 153 3.04 -20.02 18.68
C PRO A 153 4.31 -20.33 19.50
#